data_AF-A0AAX3M6M0-F1
#
_entry.id   AF-A0AAX3M6M0-F1
#
_cell.length_a   1.000
_cell.length_b   1.000
_cell.length_c   1.000
_cell.angle_alpha   90.00
_cell.angle_beta   90.00
_cell.angle_gamma   90.00
#
_symmetry.space_group_name_H-M   'P 1'
#
loop_
_entity.id
_entity.type
_entity.pdbx_description
1 polymer ?
#
loop_
_entity_poly.entity_id
_entity_poly.type
_entity_poly.pdbx_seq_one_letter_code
_entity_poly.pdbx_strand_id
1 'polypeptide(L)'
;MISQMLKPLLRQVKKYEVTPMQTVTMPEPPHEPEETLTLTDLLRSAPHVTTKQTCEQTLKVMFSYPEAESIVVCDKLHRPVGLVMCGRFFFRVNGRAGMDGFYMQRVVKLMTQKPLIVDVRATVSDVQQQAEQRAEYFRNDSIIVTEQERVLGIITATDLRHGYRS
;
A
#
# COMPACT_ATOMS: atom_id res chain seq x y z
N MET A 1 13.27 12.59 -76.14
CA MET A 1 12.48 13.05 -74.98
C MET A 1 12.90 12.23 -73.77
N ILE A 2 13.52 12.90 -72.80
CA ILE A 2 13.57 12.57 -71.35
C ILE A 2 14.24 11.22 -71.00
N SER A 3 15.54 11.18 -70.70
CA SER A 3 16.20 11.63 -69.46
C SER A 3 15.88 10.77 -68.24
N GLN A 4 16.95 10.43 -67.51
CA GLN A 4 16.95 10.12 -66.07
C GLN A 4 16.30 8.76 -65.67
N MET A 5 16.94 7.84 -64.95
CA MET A 5 17.83 8.02 -63.81
C MET A 5 18.61 6.73 -63.49
N LEU A 6 19.84 6.95 -63.01
CA LEU A 6 20.58 6.14 -62.03
C LEU A 6 20.84 4.66 -62.39
N LYS A 7 22.01 4.20 -62.84
CA LYS A 7 23.38 4.35 -62.28
C LYS A 7 23.41 4.28 -60.73
N PRO A 8 24.45 3.73 -60.10
CA PRO A 8 25.33 2.61 -60.48
C PRO A 8 25.85 1.80 -59.24
N LEU A 9 26.86 0.96 -59.46
CA LEU A 9 27.92 0.58 -58.48
C LEU A 9 27.58 -0.42 -57.36
N LEU A 10 27.33 -1.67 -57.77
CA LEU A 10 27.91 -2.82 -57.09
C LEU A 10 29.45 -2.75 -57.22
N ARG A 11 30.13 -2.22 -56.21
CA ARG A 11 31.60 -2.31 -56.15
C ARG A 11 32.10 -2.55 -54.73
N GLN A 12 32.44 -3.82 -54.51
CA GLN A 12 33.54 -4.32 -53.68
C GLN A 12 33.37 -4.32 -52.16
N VAL A 13 32.98 -5.51 -51.70
CA VAL A 13 33.47 -6.24 -50.53
C VAL A 13 34.83 -5.74 -50.01
N LYS A 14 34.86 -5.25 -48.77
CA LYS A 14 36.06 -5.19 -47.93
C LYS A 14 35.74 -5.79 -46.56
N LYS A 15 36.46 -6.86 -46.23
CA LYS A 15 36.54 -7.49 -44.92
C LYS A 15 36.98 -6.44 -43.88
N TYR A 16 36.27 -6.36 -42.77
CA TYR A 16 36.77 -5.69 -41.57
C TYR A 16 36.79 -6.71 -40.43
N GLU A 17 38.01 -7.07 -40.05
CA GLU A 17 38.32 -7.79 -38.83
C GLU A 17 38.13 -6.88 -37.62
N VAL A 18 37.78 -7.52 -36.52
CA VAL A 18 37.33 -6.96 -35.24
C VAL A 18 38.52 -6.52 -34.38
N THR A 19 38.42 -5.38 -33.70
CA THR A 19 39.30 -4.99 -32.57
C THR A 19 38.44 -4.25 -31.53
N PRO A 20 38.53 -4.55 -30.22
CA PRO A 20 37.49 -4.20 -29.24
C PRO A 20 37.44 -2.70 -28.89
N MET A 21 36.23 -2.13 -28.89
CA MET A 21 35.93 -0.77 -28.41
C MET A 21 36.08 -0.70 -26.89
N GLN A 22 36.93 0.22 -26.43
CA GLN A 22 36.90 0.72 -25.05
C GLN A 22 35.69 1.64 -24.89
N THR A 23 34.81 1.33 -23.94
CA THR A 23 33.62 2.10 -23.62
C THR A 23 34.01 3.40 -22.91
N VAL A 24 33.79 4.52 -23.58
CA VAL A 24 33.81 5.86 -22.98
C VAL A 24 32.47 6.04 -22.25
N THR A 25 32.50 6.09 -20.92
CA THR A 25 31.30 6.39 -20.10
C THR A 25 31.08 7.91 -20.10
N MET A 26 29.93 8.35 -20.62
CA MET A 26 29.43 9.72 -20.56
C MET A 26 29.16 10.15 -19.11
N PRO A 27 29.34 11.45 -18.76
CA PRO A 27 28.85 11.96 -17.47
C PRO A 27 27.31 11.92 -17.45
N GLU A 28 26.74 11.34 -16.39
CA GLU A 28 25.30 11.23 -16.17
C GLU A 28 24.65 12.63 -16.13
N PRO A 29 23.46 12.81 -16.75
CA PRO A 29 22.75 14.08 -16.72
C PRO A 29 22.29 14.44 -15.29
N PRO A 30 22.12 15.72 -14.96
CA PRO A 30 21.70 16.15 -13.64
C PRO A 30 20.31 15.60 -13.32
N HIS A 31 20.20 14.80 -12.25
CA HIS A 31 18.94 14.28 -11.74
C HIS A 31 18.02 15.43 -11.32
N GLU A 32 16.98 15.69 -12.12
CA GLU A 32 15.80 16.41 -11.64
C GLU A 32 15.20 15.63 -10.45
N PRO A 33 14.70 16.29 -9.40
CA PRO A 33 14.14 15.58 -8.26
C PRO A 33 12.93 14.76 -8.72
N GLU A 34 13.08 13.44 -8.82
CA GLU A 34 11.94 12.54 -8.95
C GLU A 34 11.00 12.82 -7.77
N GLU A 35 9.77 13.23 -8.05
CA GLU A 35 8.70 13.30 -7.06
C GLU A 35 8.40 11.88 -6.56
N THR A 36 9.22 11.40 -5.62
CA THR A 36 9.05 10.08 -5.00
C THR A 36 7.87 10.15 -4.06
N LEU A 37 6.72 9.62 -4.51
CA LEU A 37 5.54 9.43 -3.67
C LEU A 37 5.94 8.72 -2.37
N THR A 38 5.63 9.33 -1.23
CA THR A 38 5.94 8.81 0.10
C THR A 38 4.72 8.16 0.74
N LEU A 39 4.93 7.34 1.79
CA LEU A 39 3.81 6.81 2.56
C LEU A 39 3.00 7.92 3.23
N THR A 40 3.63 9.02 3.62
CA THR A 40 2.99 10.19 4.20
C THR A 40 1.97 10.85 3.26
N ASP A 41 2.22 10.81 1.94
CA ASP A 41 1.30 11.36 0.95
C ASP A 41 0.04 10.51 0.79
N LEU A 42 0.08 9.24 1.21
CA LEU A 42 -1.02 8.28 1.13
C LEU A 42 -1.75 8.09 2.47
N LEU A 43 -1.30 8.77 3.54
CA LEU A 43 -1.85 8.58 4.87
C LEU A 43 -3.30 9.02 4.96
N ARG A 44 -4.11 8.16 5.57
CA ARG A 44 -5.46 8.48 6.02
C ARG A 44 -5.54 8.39 7.53
N SER A 45 -6.32 9.29 8.11
CA SER A 45 -6.67 9.19 9.53
C SER A 45 -7.56 7.98 9.76
N ALA A 46 -7.29 7.24 10.83
CA ALA A 46 -8.14 6.16 11.29
C ALA A 46 -8.44 6.34 12.78
N PRO A 47 -9.70 6.19 13.20
CA PRO A 47 -10.03 6.13 14.62
C PRO A 47 -9.34 4.91 15.25
N HIS A 48 -9.10 5.01 16.56
CA HIS A 48 -8.47 3.94 17.32
C HIS A 48 -9.34 3.51 18.51
N VAL A 49 -9.21 2.23 18.87
CA VAL A 49 -9.80 1.63 20.07
C VAL A 49 -8.73 0.83 20.82
N THR A 50 -8.98 0.52 22.08
CA THR A 50 -8.08 -0.29 22.89
C THR A 50 -8.50 -1.76 22.90
N THR A 51 -7.57 -2.66 23.21
CA THR A 51 -7.87 -4.11 23.38
C THR A 51 -8.92 -4.43 24.46
N LYS A 52 -9.22 -3.46 25.34
CA LYS A 52 -10.21 -3.60 26.41
C LYS A 52 -11.63 -3.30 25.95
N GLN A 53 -11.80 -2.56 24.85
CA GLN A 53 -13.12 -2.15 24.39
C GLN A 53 -13.92 -3.34 23.86
N THR A 54 -15.23 -3.27 24.09
CA THR A 54 -16.18 -4.26 23.58
C THR A 54 -16.53 -3.98 22.12
N CYS A 55 -17.12 -4.97 21.44
CA CYS A 55 -17.61 -4.78 20.08
C CYS A 55 -18.71 -3.69 20.01
N GLU A 56 -19.54 -3.55 21.04
CA GLU A 56 -20.51 -2.44 21.12
C GLU A 56 -19.80 -1.08 21.15
N GLN A 57 -18.75 -0.93 21.97
CA GLN A 57 -18.00 0.32 22.05
C GLN A 57 -17.28 0.61 20.73
N THR A 58 -16.72 -0.41 20.07
CA THR A 58 -16.12 -0.27 18.74
C THR A 58 -17.15 0.10 17.67
N LEU A 59 -18.37 -0.43 17.73
CA LEU A 59 -19.48 -0.02 16.85
C LEU A 59 -19.83 1.46 17.02
N LYS A 60 -19.89 1.95 18.27
CA LYS A 60 -20.13 3.38 18.54
C LYS A 60 -19.04 4.26 17.93
N VAL A 61 -17.78 3.85 18.04
CA VAL A 61 -16.66 4.53 17.35
C VAL A 61 -16.86 4.49 15.85
N MET A 62 -17.14 3.32 15.26
CA MET A 62 -17.40 3.20 13.82
C MET A 62 -18.51 4.15 13.33
N PHE A 63 -19.61 4.26 14.07
CA PHE A 63 -20.70 5.18 13.70
C PHE A 63 -20.37 6.66 13.91
N SER A 64 -19.35 6.98 14.72
CA SER A 64 -18.85 8.35 14.88
C SER A 64 -17.92 8.76 13.73
N TYR A 65 -17.41 7.80 12.96
CA TYR A 65 -16.49 7.99 11.82
C TYR A 65 -17.00 7.20 10.60
N PRO A 66 -18.14 7.58 10.00
CA PRO A 66 -18.77 6.83 8.90
C PRO A 66 -17.89 6.71 7.64
N GLU A 67 -16.93 7.61 7.46
CA GLU A 67 -15.94 7.61 6.40
C GLU A 67 -14.75 6.67 6.64
N ALA A 68 -14.57 6.18 7.87
CA ALA A 68 -13.44 5.32 8.21
C ALA A 68 -13.65 3.90 7.69
N GLU A 69 -12.76 3.45 6.80
CA GLU A 69 -12.76 2.08 6.29
C GLU A 69 -12.25 1.06 7.32
N SER A 70 -11.42 1.51 8.26
CA SER A 70 -10.89 0.68 9.32
C SER A 70 -10.66 1.44 10.63
N ILE A 71 -10.63 0.68 11.72
CA ILE A 71 -10.34 1.13 13.08
C ILE A 71 -9.09 0.39 13.56
N VAL A 72 -8.11 1.13 14.06
CA VAL A 72 -6.88 0.54 14.60
C VAL A 72 -7.12 0.11 16.05
N VAL A 73 -6.72 -1.11 16.40
CA VAL A 73 -6.78 -1.62 17.78
C VAL A 73 -5.41 -1.50 18.41
N CYS A 74 -5.31 -0.74 19.49
CA CYS A 74 -4.07 -0.50 20.21
C CYS A 74 -4.02 -1.20 21.56
N ASP A 75 -2.81 -1.54 22.02
CA ASP A 75 -2.55 -2.00 23.38
C ASP A 75 -2.58 -0.84 24.40
N LYS A 76 -2.22 -1.15 25.66
CA LYS A 76 -2.17 -0.15 26.74
C LYS A 76 -1.07 0.92 26.56
N LEU A 77 -0.09 0.68 25.69
CA LEU A 77 1.01 1.58 25.37
C LEU A 77 0.76 2.35 24.05
N HIS A 78 -0.47 2.31 23.53
CA HIS A 78 -0.86 2.91 22.24
C HIS A 78 -0.14 2.33 21.01
N ARG A 79 0.37 1.10 21.11
CA ARG A 79 0.96 0.40 19.97
C ARG A 79 -0.11 -0.38 19.21
N PRO A 80 -0.10 -0.39 17.88
CA PRO A 80 -1.08 -1.14 17.10
C PRO A 80 -0.87 -2.65 17.28
N VAL A 81 -1.94 -3.35 17.60
CA VAL A 81 -1.96 -4.82 17.77
C VAL A 81 -3.04 -5.51 16.94
N GLY A 82 -3.88 -4.75 16.25
CA GLY A 82 -4.90 -5.30 15.38
C GLY A 82 -5.59 -4.25 14.54
N LEU A 83 -6.38 -4.73 13.59
CA LEU A 83 -7.16 -3.90 12.68
C LEU A 83 -8.60 -4.42 12.60
N VAL A 84 -9.55 -3.52 12.62
CA VAL A 84 -10.96 -3.83 12.35
C VAL A 84 -11.32 -3.19 11.02
N MET A 85 -11.60 -3.99 9.99
CA MET A 85 -12.20 -3.49 8.75
C MET A 85 -13.69 -3.28 8.97
N CYS A 86 -14.16 -2.03 8.87
CA CYS A 86 -15.51 -1.61 9.27
C CYS A 86 -16.60 -2.42 8.56
N GLY A 87 -16.49 -2.62 7.24
CA GLY A 87 -17.47 -3.39 6.47
C GLY A 87 -17.60 -4.85 6.94
N ARG A 88 -16.46 -5.55 7.12
CA ARG A 88 -16.45 -6.94 7.62
C ARG A 88 -16.95 -7.04 9.05
N PHE A 89 -16.55 -6.09 9.89
CA PHE A 89 -16.96 -6.04 11.29
C PHE A 89 -18.46 -5.82 11.43
N PHE A 90 -19.01 -4.83 10.72
CA PHE A 90 -20.44 -4.52 10.70
C PHE A 90 -21.27 -5.73 10.25
N PHE A 91 -20.85 -6.44 9.21
CA PHE A 91 -21.54 -7.64 8.76
C PHE A 91 -21.49 -8.77 9.80
N ARG A 92 -20.37 -8.93 10.52
CA ARG A 92 -20.19 -9.99 11.52
C ARG A 92 -21.04 -9.74 12.78
N VAL A 93 -21.15 -8.50 13.21
CA VAL A 93 -21.94 -8.12 14.40
C VAL A 93 -23.43 -7.94 14.13
N ASN A 94 -23.85 -7.72 12.88
CA ASN A 94 -25.27 -7.66 12.48
C ASN A 94 -25.78 -8.96 11.82
N GLY A 95 -24.89 -9.89 11.48
CA GLY A 95 -25.28 -11.19 10.97
C GLY A 95 -26.01 -12.03 12.02
N ARG A 96 -26.55 -13.19 11.62
CA ARG A 96 -27.26 -14.11 12.53
C ARG A 96 -26.45 -14.49 13.78
N ALA A 97 -25.12 -14.57 13.64
CA ALA A 97 -24.20 -14.81 14.75
C ALA A 97 -24.12 -13.62 15.75
N GLY A 98 -24.31 -12.38 15.28
CA GLY A 98 -24.25 -11.16 16.08
C GLY A 98 -25.32 -11.04 17.17
N MET A 99 -26.43 -11.78 17.02
CA MET A 99 -27.51 -11.85 18.03
C MET A 99 -27.09 -12.63 19.28
N ASP A 100 -26.04 -13.47 19.22
CA ASP A 100 -25.56 -14.31 20.34
C ASP A 100 -24.49 -13.62 21.21
N GLY A 101 -24.70 -12.33 21.54
CA GLY A 101 -23.93 -11.67 22.60
C GLY A 101 -22.52 -11.19 22.21
N PHE A 102 -22.21 -11.03 20.92
CA PHE A 102 -20.93 -10.44 20.49
C PHE A 102 -20.72 -9.01 20.98
N TYR A 103 -21.79 -8.25 21.19
CA TYR A 103 -21.72 -6.86 21.66
C TYR A 103 -20.89 -6.71 22.94
N MET A 104 -20.98 -7.67 23.87
CA MET A 104 -20.26 -7.66 25.14
C MET A 104 -18.86 -8.29 25.05
N GLN A 105 -18.53 -8.94 23.94
CA GLN A 105 -17.21 -9.50 23.73
C GLN A 105 -16.20 -8.40 23.42
N ARG A 106 -14.93 -8.65 23.79
CA ARG A 106 -13.83 -7.73 23.46
C ARG A 106 -13.56 -7.73 21.96
N VAL A 107 -13.23 -6.56 21.42
CA VAL A 107 -12.91 -6.35 19.99
C VAL A 107 -11.78 -7.26 19.50
N VAL A 108 -10.85 -7.66 20.38
CA VAL A 108 -9.74 -8.57 20.06
C VAL A 108 -10.15 -9.94 19.53
N LYS A 109 -11.41 -10.36 19.76
CA LYS A 109 -11.96 -11.61 19.21
C LYS A 109 -12.42 -11.48 17.75
N LEU A 110 -12.69 -10.27 17.28
CA LEU A 110 -13.22 -10.01 15.93
C LEU A 110 -12.24 -9.25 15.03
N MET A 111 -11.22 -8.61 15.59
CA MET A 111 -10.18 -7.92 14.82
C MET A 111 -9.29 -8.88 14.01
N THR A 112 -8.68 -8.38 12.94
CA THR A 112 -7.51 -9.00 12.31
C THR A 112 -6.33 -8.88 13.29
N GLN A 113 -5.83 -10.01 13.80
CA GLN A 113 -4.73 -10.05 14.79
C GLN A 113 -3.33 -9.93 14.19
N LYS A 114 -3.20 -10.15 12.88
CA LYS A 114 -1.94 -10.01 12.13
C LYS A 114 -2.11 -9.01 11.00
N PRO A 115 -2.42 -7.73 11.29
CA PRO A 115 -2.47 -6.72 10.25
C PRO A 115 -1.06 -6.49 9.69
N LEU A 116 -0.98 -5.95 8.48
CA LEU A 116 0.29 -5.46 7.96
C LEU A 116 0.57 -4.11 8.65
N ILE A 117 1.69 -4.05 9.36
CA ILE A 117 2.17 -2.87 10.07
C ILE A 117 3.53 -2.52 9.47
N VAL A 118 3.70 -1.28 9.05
CA VAL A 118 4.93 -0.78 8.41
C VAL A 118 5.39 0.50 9.08
N ASP A 119 6.69 0.78 9.00
CA ASP A 119 7.25 2.06 9.43
C ASP A 119 7.07 3.10 8.32
N VAL A 120 6.85 4.36 8.69
CA VAL A 120 6.69 5.49 7.75
C VAL A 120 7.87 5.66 6.81
N ARG A 121 9.06 5.17 7.19
CA ARG A 121 10.28 5.22 6.37
C ARG A 121 10.35 4.15 5.29
N ALA A 122 9.42 3.20 5.26
CA ALA A 122 9.37 2.20 4.19
C ALA A 122 8.96 2.85 2.85
N THR A 123 9.40 2.27 1.74
CA THR A 123 9.03 2.76 0.42
C THR A 123 7.62 2.29 0.03
N VAL A 124 6.91 3.05 -0.79
CA VAL A 124 5.60 2.66 -1.32
C VAL A 124 5.67 1.30 -2.04
N SER A 125 6.76 1.05 -2.78
CA SER A 125 6.98 -0.19 -3.52
C SER A 125 7.12 -1.40 -2.59
N ASP A 126 7.91 -1.28 -1.52
CA ASP A 126 8.08 -2.35 -0.53
C ASP A 126 6.73 -2.69 0.15
N VAL A 127 5.98 -1.67 0.54
CA VAL A 127 4.67 -1.85 1.18
C VAL A 127 3.67 -2.50 0.22
N GLN A 128 3.68 -2.10 -1.06
CA GLN A 128 2.84 -2.72 -2.08
C GLN A 128 3.17 -4.21 -2.27
N GLN A 129 4.46 -4.55 -2.40
CA GLN A 129 4.89 -5.94 -2.52
C GLN A 129 4.46 -6.77 -1.29
N GLN A 130 4.66 -6.25 -0.08
CA GLN A 130 4.18 -6.91 1.15
C GLN A 130 2.66 -7.07 1.17
N ALA A 131 1.92 -6.08 0.68
CA ALA A 131 0.46 -6.12 0.62
C ALA A 131 -0.05 -7.21 -0.34
N GLU A 132 0.62 -7.40 -1.48
CA GLU A 132 0.31 -8.40 -2.50
C GLU A 132 0.62 -9.84 -2.07
N GLN A 133 1.66 -10.02 -1.26
CA GLN A 133 2.04 -11.32 -0.69
C GLN A 133 1.07 -11.82 0.40
N ARG A 134 0.15 -10.98 0.88
CA ARG A 134 -0.88 -11.38 1.84
C ARG A 134 -1.85 -12.38 1.21
N ALA A 135 -2.41 -13.26 2.05
CA ALA A 135 -3.52 -14.12 1.63
C ALA A 135 -4.64 -13.28 1.03
N GLU A 136 -5.32 -13.80 0.01
CA GLU A 136 -6.33 -13.09 -0.78
C GLU A 136 -7.34 -12.32 0.08
N TYR A 137 -7.80 -12.98 1.14
CA TYR A 137 -8.77 -12.43 2.08
C TYR A 137 -8.32 -11.14 2.77
N PHE A 138 -7.01 -10.91 2.93
CA PHE A 138 -6.42 -9.75 3.59
C PHE A 138 -5.76 -8.76 2.62
N ARG A 139 -5.71 -9.05 1.31
CA ARG A 139 -5.04 -8.15 0.33
C ARG A 139 -5.65 -6.75 0.30
N ASN A 140 -6.96 -6.64 0.57
CA ASN A 140 -7.68 -5.39 0.61
C ASN A 140 -7.76 -4.76 2.02
N ASP A 141 -7.19 -5.40 3.04
CA ASP A 141 -7.12 -4.79 4.37
C ASP A 141 -6.22 -3.55 4.33
N SER A 142 -6.65 -2.49 5.01
CA SER A 142 -5.81 -1.33 5.28
C SER A 142 -4.51 -1.75 5.96
N ILE A 143 -3.49 -0.93 5.79
CA ILE A 143 -2.14 -1.15 6.29
C ILE A 143 -1.89 -0.09 7.34
N ILE A 144 -1.41 -0.49 8.50
CA ILE A 144 -1.14 0.44 9.60
C ILE A 144 0.25 1.02 9.38
N VAL A 145 0.35 2.34 9.33
CA VAL A 145 1.63 3.05 9.26
C VAL A 145 1.98 3.54 10.65
N THR A 146 3.23 3.30 11.04
CA THR A 146 3.75 3.67 12.33
C THR A 146 4.99 4.53 12.22
N GLU A 147 5.22 5.34 13.25
CA GLU A 147 6.50 5.98 13.51
C GLU A 147 6.86 5.68 14.96
N GLN A 148 8.05 5.09 15.20
CA GLN A 148 8.49 4.72 16.55
C GLN A 148 7.44 3.86 17.31
N GLU A 149 6.89 2.84 16.65
CA GLU A 149 5.85 1.93 17.16
C GLU A 149 4.47 2.58 17.46
N ARG A 150 4.29 3.88 17.20
CA ARG A 150 3.02 4.58 17.39
C ARG A 150 2.28 4.70 16.07
N VAL A 151 0.96 4.61 16.13
CA VAL A 151 0.10 4.74 14.96
C VAL A 151 0.20 6.16 14.42
N LEU A 152 0.64 6.30 13.18
CA LEU A 152 0.62 7.55 12.43
C LEU A 152 -0.68 7.65 11.59
N GLY A 153 -1.13 6.52 11.06
CA GLY A 153 -2.38 6.42 10.31
C GLY A 153 -2.53 5.07 9.61
N ILE A 154 -3.34 5.05 8.57
CA ILE A 154 -3.51 3.89 7.69
C ILE A 154 -3.27 4.27 6.23
N ILE A 155 -2.98 3.27 5.40
CA ILE A 155 -3.03 3.36 3.95
C ILE A 155 -3.96 2.27 3.43
N THR A 156 -4.81 2.57 2.44
CA THR A 156 -5.64 1.54 1.82
C THR A 156 -4.86 0.80 0.72
N ALA A 157 -5.20 -0.47 0.47
CA ALA A 157 -4.60 -1.20 -0.65
C ALA A 157 -4.91 -0.54 -2.01
N THR A 158 -5.98 0.26 -2.09
CA THR A 158 -6.36 1.02 -3.28
C THR A 158 -5.42 2.21 -3.50
N ASP A 159 -5.06 2.94 -2.45
CA ASP A 159 -4.13 4.07 -2.51
C ASP A 159 -2.74 3.61 -3.01
N LEU A 160 -2.28 2.43 -2.57
CA LEU A 160 -1.02 1.85 -3.05
C LEU A 160 -1.04 1.49 -4.54
N ARG A 161 -2.15 0.95 -5.05
CA ARG A 161 -2.23 0.45 -6.44
C ARG A 161 -2.35 1.57 -7.48
N HIS A 162 -3.00 2.68 -7.14
CA HIS A 162 -3.29 3.72 -8.12
C HIS A 162 -2.31 4.89 -8.08
N GLY A 163 -1.45 4.96 -7.05
CA GLY A 163 -0.84 6.23 -6.65
C GLY A 163 -1.93 7.23 -6.26
N TYR A 164 -1.60 8.26 -5.51
CA TYR A 164 -2.58 9.26 -5.09
C TYR A 164 -3.30 9.88 -6.31
N ARG A 165 -4.57 9.53 -6.55
CA ARG A 165 -5.43 10.19 -7.53
C ARG A 165 -6.57 10.85 -6.76
N SER A 166 -6.41 12.15 -6.55
CA SER A 166 -7.49 13.05 -6.12
C SER A 166 -8.67 13.03 -7.10
#